data_AF-A0A7X8FWV3-F1
#
_entry.id   AF-A0A7X8FWV3-F1
#
_cell.length_a   1.000
_cell.length_b   1.000
_cell.length_c   1.000
_cell.angle_alpha   90.00
_cell.angle_beta   90.00
_cell.angle_gamma   90.00
#
_symmetry.space_group_name_H-M   'P 1'
#
loop_
_entity.id
_entity.type
_entity.pdbx_description
1 polymer ?
#
loop_
_entity_poly.entity_id
_entity_poly.type
_entity_poly.pdbx_seq_one_letter_code
_entity_poly.pdbx_strand_id
1 'polypeptide(L)'
;VEQDGIRISSSAVRKAVLSADFALAERLLGHPFLLDFNTPDWTPSGSGLVAERNMFTQILPPPGMYPAKLRVLENREQKVRVESTDETVRLVPCENESLPAGEAIEAIQF
;
A
#
# COMPACT_ATOMS: atom_id res chain seq x y z
N VAL A 1 -19.61 11.65 10.95
CA VAL A 1 -18.64 12.61 10.41
C VAL A 1 -18.89 12.71 8.91
N GLU A 2 -19.09 13.93 8.43
CA GLU A 2 -19.26 14.26 7.01
C GLU A 2 -18.17 15.27 6.67
N GLN A 3 -17.51 15.09 5.52
CA GLN A 3 -16.56 16.06 4.96
C GLN A 3 -16.91 16.20 3.49
N ASP A 4 -17.07 17.45 3.01
CA ASP A 4 -17.50 17.78 1.64
C ASP A 4 -18.82 17.11 1.19
N GLY A 5 -19.75 16.86 2.12
CA GLY A 5 -21.05 16.20 1.81
C GLY A 5 -20.95 14.69 1.54
N ILE A 6 -19.78 14.09 1.76
CA ILE A 6 -19.59 12.63 1.72
C ILE A 6 -19.58 12.10 3.15
N ARG A 7 -20.47 11.15 3.43
CA ARG A 7 -20.48 10.42 4.71
C ARG A 7 -19.19 9.61 4.83
N ILE A 8 -18.25 10.10 5.64
CA ILE A 8 -17.04 9.36 5.98
C ILE A 8 -17.49 8.15 6.80
N SER A 9 -17.44 7.01 6.15
CA SER A 9 -17.66 5.70 6.74
C SER A 9 -16.52 4.82 6.28
N SER A 10 -16.12 3.85 7.11
CA SER A 10 -15.11 2.86 6.70
C SER A 10 -15.48 2.18 5.38
N SER A 11 -16.77 2.11 5.04
CA SER A 11 -17.27 1.61 3.76
C SER A 11 -16.92 2.50 2.56
N ALA A 12 -16.93 3.83 2.71
CA ALA A 12 -16.59 4.77 1.63
C ALA A 12 -15.09 4.72 1.31
N VAL A 13 -14.23 4.73 2.34
CA VAL A 13 -12.78 4.54 2.18
C VAL A 13 -12.50 3.19 1.52
N ARG A 14 -13.20 2.13 1.96
CA ARG A 14 -13.05 0.81 1.36
C ARG A 14 -13.38 0.79 -0.13
N LYS A 15 -14.48 1.43 -0.53
CA LYS A 15 -14.86 1.54 -1.94
C LYS A 15 -13.83 2.32 -2.76
N ALA A 16 -13.27 3.39 -2.22
CA ALA A 16 -12.24 4.18 -2.89
C ALA A 16 -10.99 3.33 -3.19
N VAL A 17 -10.47 2.63 -2.18
CA VAL A 17 -9.31 1.74 -2.35
C VAL A 17 -9.62 0.56 -3.29
N LEU A 18 -10.79 -0.07 -3.17
CA LEU A 18 -11.24 -1.14 -4.09
C LEU A 18 -11.42 -0.67 -5.54
N SER A 19 -11.51 0.64 -5.76
CA SER A 19 -11.57 1.26 -7.09
C SER A 19 -10.23 1.88 -7.51
N ALA A 20 -9.17 1.68 -6.72
CA ALA A 20 -7.86 2.33 -6.84
C ALA A 20 -7.91 3.87 -6.88
N ASP A 21 -8.95 4.48 -6.30
CA ASP A 21 -9.08 5.94 -6.16
C ASP A 21 -8.44 6.41 -4.86
N PHE A 22 -7.10 6.42 -4.84
CA PHE A 22 -6.32 6.82 -3.66
C PHE A 22 -6.46 8.31 -3.33
N ALA A 23 -6.74 9.16 -4.32
CA ALA A 23 -7.02 10.58 -4.10
C ALA A 23 -8.33 10.77 -3.32
N LEU A 24 -9.39 10.02 -3.67
CA LEU A 24 -10.62 10.01 -2.89
C LEU A 24 -10.40 9.41 -1.50
N ALA A 25 -9.64 8.32 -1.39
CA ALA A 25 -9.31 7.72 -0.09
C ALA A 25 -8.60 8.74 0.81
N GLU A 26 -7.62 9.49 0.30
CA GLU A 26 -6.92 10.55 1.01
C GLU A 26 -7.87 11.66 1.47
N ARG A 27 -8.75 12.13 0.58
CA ARG A 27 -9.75 13.15 0.93
C ARG A 27 -10.70 12.71 2.04
N LEU A 28 -11.08 11.42 2.06
CA LEU A 28 -11.96 10.84 3.07
C LEU A 28 -11.26 10.59 4.41
N LEU A 29 -9.96 10.29 4.40
CA LEU A 29 -9.15 10.02 5.59
C LEU A 29 -8.53 11.29 6.19
N GLY A 30 -8.31 12.33 5.37
CA GLY A 30 -7.52 13.50 5.74
C GLY A 30 -6.00 13.27 5.67
N HIS A 31 -5.57 12.10 5.20
CA HIS A 31 -4.18 11.71 4.98
C HIS A 31 -4.10 10.56 3.95
N PRO A 32 -2.94 10.30 3.32
CA PRO A 32 -2.77 9.22 2.35
C PRO A 32 -3.19 7.85 2.90
N PHE A 33 -3.64 6.96 2.03
CA PHE A 33 -4.03 5.61 2.43
C PHE A 33 -2.78 4.82 2.82
N LEU A 34 -2.71 4.42 4.09
CA LEU A 34 -1.64 3.59 4.62
C LEU A 34 -2.13 2.16 4.70
N LEU A 35 -1.50 1.30 3.91
CA LEU A 35 -1.59 -0.14 4.07
C LEU A 35 -0.64 -0.56 5.18
N ASP A 36 -1.23 -0.83 6.33
CA ASP A 36 -0.60 -1.32 7.55
C ASP A 36 -0.78 -2.85 7.64
N PHE A 37 0.25 -3.52 8.09
CA PHE A 37 0.32 -4.98 8.15
C PHE A 37 1.24 -5.44 9.27
N ASN A 38 0.88 -6.55 9.91
CA ASN A 38 1.78 -7.21 10.84
C ASN A 38 2.81 -8.00 10.02
N THR A 39 3.87 -7.32 9.57
CA THR A 39 5.09 -7.88 8.96
C THR A 39 4.80 -9.13 8.09
N PRO A 40 4.26 -8.98 6.87
CA PRO A 40 4.07 -10.10 5.97
C PRO A 40 5.44 -10.68 5.62
N ASP A 41 5.47 -11.99 5.36
CA ASP A 41 6.69 -12.69 4.98
C ASP A 41 7.13 -12.28 3.57
N TRP A 42 7.81 -11.14 3.49
CA TRP A 42 8.40 -10.61 2.26
C TRP A 42 9.51 -11.53 1.77
N THR A 43 9.32 -12.09 0.59
CA THR A 43 10.30 -12.93 -0.09
C THR A 43 10.98 -12.13 -1.22
N PRO A 44 12.32 -12.18 -1.36
CA PRO A 44 13.01 -11.57 -2.49
C PRO A 44 12.54 -12.13 -3.84
N SER A 45 12.25 -11.26 -4.80
CA SER A 45 11.80 -11.64 -6.16
C SER A 45 12.39 -10.70 -7.20
N GLY A 46 13.54 -11.10 -7.75
CA GLY A 46 14.36 -10.28 -8.63
C GLY A 46 14.89 -9.05 -7.90
N SER A 47 14.59 -7.85 -8.41
CA SER A 47 14.89 -6.57 -7.74
C SER A 47 13.83 -6.14 -6.71
N GLY A 48 12.77 -6.94 -6.52
CA GLY A 48 11.63 -6.60 -5.68
C GLY A 48 11.46 -7.52 -4.47
N LEU A 49 10.40 -7.25 -3.70
CA LEU A 49 9.91 -8.11 -2.62
C LEU A 49 8.49 -8.54 -2.93
N VAL A 50 8.13 -9.79 -2.65
CA VAL A 50 6.77 -10.31 -2.85
C VAL A 50 6.24 -10.89 -1.55
N ALA A 51 4.97 -10.65 -1.27
CA ALA A 51 4.24 -11.27 -0.18
C ALA A 51 2.92 -11.83 -0.70
N GLU A 52 2.41 -12.88 -0.07
CA GLU A 52 1.09 -13.41 -0.39
C GLU A 52 0.00 -12.38 -0.04
N ARG A 53 -0.97 -12.22 -0.93
CA ARG A 53 -2.09 -11.28 -0.75
C ARG A 53 -2.88 -11.58 0.53
N ASN A 54 -3.00 -12.85 0.88
CA ASN A 54 -3.75 -13.31 2.06
C ASN A 54 -3.09 -12.94 3.40
N MET A 55 -1.82 -12.51 3.39
CA MET A 55 -1.14 -12.02 4.60
C MET A 55 -1.59 -10.61 5.00
N PHE A 56 -2.26 -9.88 4.09
CA PHE A 56 -2.78 -8.55 4.35
C PHE A 56 -4.23 -8.65 4.84
N THR A 57 -4.47 -8.20 6.07
CA THR A 57 -5.82 -8.17 6.67
C THR A 57 -6.62 -6.93 6.26
N GLN A 58 -5.91 -5.86 5.88
CA GLN A 58 -6.51 -4.68 5.31
C GLN A 58 -6.92 -4.92 3.86
N ILE A 59 -7.88 -4.13 3.40
CA ILE A 59 -8.32 -4.16 2.01
C ILE A 59 -7.20 -3.68 1.08
N LEU A 60 -7.00 -4.43 -0.01
CA LEU A 60 -6.01 -4.12 -1.03
C LEU A 60 -6.70 -3.54 -2.28
N PRO A 61 -5.99 -2.70 -3.06
CA PRO A 61 -6.50 -2.26 -4.35
C PRO A 61 -6.67 -3.45 -5.31
N PRO A 62 -7.46 -3.27 -6.38
CA PRO A 62 -7.61 -4.29 -7.41
C PRO A 62 -6.26 -4.68 -8.03
N PRO A 63 -6.20 -5.75 -8.82
CA PRO A 63 -4.98 -6.08 -9.56
C PRO A 63 -4.53 -4.92 -10.45
N GLY A 64 -3.24 -4.59 -10.41
CA GLY A 64 -2.68 -3.45 -11.13
C GLY A 64 -1.33 -2.99 -10.57
N MET A 65 -0.75 -1.98 -11.21
CA MET A 65 0.50 -1.33 -10.76
C MET A 65 0.21 0.08 -10.28
N TYR A 66 0.64 0.38 -9.05
CA TYR A 66 0.36 1.65 -8.39
C TYR A 66 1.66 2.29 -7.89
N PRO A 67 1.87 3.60 -8.09
CA PRO A 67 2.93 4.31 -7.40
C PRO A 67 2.63 4.32 -5.90
N ALA A 68 3.65 4.09 -5.09
CA ALA A 68 3.53 4.11 -3.63
C ALA A 68 4.85 4.57 -2.99
N LYS A 69 4.81 4.76 -1.68
CA LYS A 69 6.00 4.95 -0.85
C LYS A 69 6.05 3.89 0.24
N LEU A 70 7.20 3.28 0.43
CA LEU A 70 7.47 2.49 1.63
C LEU A 70 7.81 3.44 2.76
N ARG A 71 7.16 3.23 3.92
CA ARG A 71 7.67 3.73 5.19
C ARG A 71 8.54 2.65 5.78
N VAL A 72 9.79 3.00 6.07
CA VAL A 72 10.75 2.10 6.69
C VAL A 72 11.16 2.63 8.05
N LEU A 73 11.77 1.75 8.86
CA LEU A 73 12.38 2.10 10.14
C LEU A 73 13.21 3.40 10.03
N GLU A 74 13.25 4.14 11.12
CA GLU A 74 13.89 5.47 11.21
C GLU A 74 13.19 6.55 10.36
N ASN A 75 11.91 6.36 10.05
CA ASN A 75 11.04 7.34 9.39
C ASN A 75 11.54 7.76 8.00
N ARG A 76 12.23 6.85 7.31
CA ARG A 76 12.66 7.04 5.91
C ARG A 76 11.53 6.62 4.98
N GLU A 77 11.41 7.35 3.87
CA GLU A 77 10.48 7.03 2.79
C GLU A 77 11.26 6.59 1.53
N GLN A 78 10.79 5.57 0.84
CA GLN A 78 11.34 5.14 -0.45
C GLN A 78 10.23 4.99 -1.49
N LYS A 79 10.41 5.56 -2.68
CA LYS A 79 9.45 5.44 -3.78
C LYS A 79 9.51 4.06 -4.40
N VAL A 80 8.34 3.44 -4.57
CA VAL A 80 8.20 2.11 -5.16
C VAL A 80 6.97 2.06 -6.07
N ARG A 81 6.86 0.98 -6.84
CA ARG A 81 5.62 0.54 -7.44
C ARG A 81 5.12 -0.69 -6.71
N VAL A 82 3.84 -0.70 -6.41
CA VAL A 82 3.14 -1.85 -5.86
C VAL A 82 2.41 -2.52 -7.01
N GLU A 83 2.83 -3.74 -7.33
CA GLU A 83 2.10 -4.65 -8.21
C GLU A 83 1.17 -5.51 -7.33
N SER A 84 -0.12 -5.24 -7.45
CA SER A 84 -1.18 -6.01 -6.81
C SER A 84 -1.67 -7.05 -7.81
N THR A 85 -1.78 -8.30 -7.39
CA THR A 85 -2.42 -9.38 -8.14
C THR A 85 -3.43 -10.08 -7.25
N ASP A 86 -4.24 -10.99 -7.77
CA ASP A 86 -5.19 -11.76 -6.97
C ASP A 86 -4.51 -12.67 -5.93
N GLU A 87 -3.23 -13.02 -6.13
CA GLU A 87 -2.50 -13.96 -5.27
C GLU A 87 -1.40 -13.28 -4.45
N THR A 88 -0.79 -12.23 -4.97
CA THR A 88 0.40 -11.61 -4.38
C THR A 88 0.37 -10.08 -4.42
N VAL A 89 1.11 -9.47 -3.49
CA VAL A 89 1.50 -8.07 -3.52
C VAL A 89 3.01 -8.02 -3.68
N ARG A 90 3.48 -7.34 -4.73
CA ARG A 90 4.89 -7.20 -5.03
C ARG A 90 5.32 -5.74 -5.01
N LEU A 91 6.42 -5.48 -4.32
CA LEU A 91 7.10 -4.20 -4.27
C LEU A 91 8.21 -4.19 -5.32
N VAL A 92 8.21 -3.17 -6.17
CA VAL A 92 9.20 -2.97 -7.22
C VAL A 92 9.86 -1.60 -7.01
N PRO A 93 11.20 -1.51 -6.90
CA PRO A 93 11.87 -0.22 -6.77
C PRO A 93 11.69 0.62 -8.04
N CYS A 94 11.49 1.93 -7.89
CA CYS A 94 11.35 2.86 -9.01
C CYS A 94 12.70 3.25 -9.64
N GLU A 95 13.79 3.14 -8.90
CA GLU A 95 15.15 3.51 -9.32
C GLU A 95 16.07 2.27 -9.23
N ASN A 96 17.35 2.39 -9.60
CA ASN A 96 18.36 1.35 -9.33
C ASN A 96 18.72 1.24 -7.83
N GLU A 97 17.78 1.58 -6.96
CA GLU A 97 17.89 1.46 -5.52
C GLU A 97 17.37 0.10 -5.08
N SER A 98 18.13 -0.59 -4.22
CA SER A 98 17.64 -1.80 -3.58
C SER A 98 16.50 -1.48 -2.63
N LEU A 99 15.54 -2.39 -2.53
CA LEU A 99 14.54 -2.33 -1.47
C LEU A 99 15.19 -2.62 -0.11
N PRO A 100 14.67 -2.06 0.99
CA PRO A 100 15.05 -2.44 2.35
C PRO A 100 14.76 -3.92 2.58
N ALA A 101 15.30 -4.49 3.66
CA ALA A 101 14.84 -5.79 4.14
C ALA A 101 13.34 -5.72 4.47
N GLY A 102 12.60 -6.81 4.20
CA GLY A 102 11.16 -6.86 4.44
C GLY A 102 10.75 -6.51 5.88
N GLU A 103 11.57 -6.90 6.86
CA GLU A 103 11.39 -6.62 8.28
C GLU A 103 11.48 -5.14 8.64
N ALA A 104 12.14 -4.34 7.79
CA ALA A 104 12.28 -2.90 7.99
C ALA A 104 11.13 -2.10 7.39
N ILE A 105 10.18 -2.74 6.68
CA ILE A 105 9.02 -2.09 6.06
C ILE A 105 7.89 -2.02 7.09
N GLU A 106 7.52 -0.81 7.48
CA GLU A 106 6.46 -0.57 8.46
C GLU A 106 5.10 -0.40 7.80
N ALA A 107 5.04 0.26 6.63
CA ALA A 107 3.79 0.49 5.91
C ALA A 107 4.03 0.78 4.43
N ILE A 108 2.97 0.61 3.64
CA ILE A 108 2.92 1.06 2.23
C ILE A 108 1.93 2.21 2.13
N GLN A 109 2.38 3.37 1.64
CA GLN A 109 1.57 4.55 1.45
C GLN A 109 1.20 4.72 -0.03
N PHE A 110 -0.10 4.72 -0.33
CA PHE A 110 -0.66 4.98 -1.66
C PHE A 110 -1.10 6.44 -1.82
#